data_AF-A0A411X6H4-F1
#
_entry.id   AF-A0A411X6H4-F1
#
_cell.length_a   1.000
_cell.length_b   1.000
_cell.length_c   1.000
_cell.angle_alpha   90.00
_cell.angle_beta   90.00
_cell.angle_gamma   90.00
#
_symmetry.space_group_name_H-M   'P 1'
#
loop_
_entity.id
_entity.type
_entity.pdbx_description
1 polymer ?
#
loop_
_entity_poly.entity_id
_entity_poly.type
_entity_poly.pdbx_seq_one_letter_code
_entity_poly.pdbx_strand_id
1 'polypeptide(L)'
;MWRKFILACACAMAFTEVHGEPQVDAAAAVLEQCDEFSQAGFRECLQRKVRNSLKSLARAEARAAISVERWDEDEQYIARARSRLRASKNAFVKYRDAQCAFATSLGGGAIGAALEMRRLACVYGLNTERTVALKRLTETMPLE
;
A
#
# COMPACT_ATOMS: atom_id res chain seq x y z
N MET A 1 -39.06 -37.49 -35.49
CA MET A 1 -38.61 -36.14 -35.10
C MET A 1 -39.36 -35.75 -33.83
N TRP A 2 -38.81 -36.02 -32.65
CA TRP A 2 -39.40 -35.56 -31.37
C TRP A 2 -38.28 -34.95 -30.53
N ARG A 3 -38.41 -33.65 -30.24
CA ARG A 3 -37.39 -32.83 -29.58
C ARG A 3 -37.33 -33.18 -28.09
N LYS A 4 -36.13 -33.51 -27.63
CA LYS A 4 -35.73 -33.52 -26.22
C LYS A 4 -36.00 -32.13 -25.63
N PHE A 5 -36.69 -32.04 -24.50
CA PHE A 5 -36.66 -30.84 -23.68
C PHE A 5 -36.04 -31.16 -22.32
N ILE A 6 -34.98 -30.41 -22.07
CA ILE A 6 -34.01 -30.47 -21.00
C ILE A 6 -34.70 -30.07 -19.69
N LEU A 7 -34.52 -30.86 -18.62
CA LEU A 7 -34.79 -30.40 -17.27
C LEU A 7 -33.82 -29.25 -16.96
N ALA A 8 -34.36 -28.03 -16.87
CA ALA A 8 -33.61 -26.88 -16.38
C ALA A 8 -33.46 -27.01 -14.86
N CYS A 9 -32.28 -27.41 -14.39
CA CYS A 9 -31.92 -27.35 -12.99
C CYS A 9 -31.61 -25.88 -12.65
N ALA A 10 -32.58 -25.18 -12.06
CA ALA A 10 -32.41 -23.81 -11.61
C ALA A 10 -31.54 -23.78 -10.33
N CYS A 11 -30.21 -23.77 -10.50
CA CYS A 11 -29.30 -23.41 -9.41
C CYS A 11 -29.36 -21.88 -9.27
N ALA A 12 -30.14 -21.39 -8.31
CA ALA A 12 -30.07 -20.00 -7.88
C ALA A 12 -28.70 -19.77 -7.21
N MET A 13 -27.70 -19.37 -7.99
CA MET A 13 -26.45 -18.87 -7.44
C MET A 13 -26.75 -17.49 -6.85
N ALA A 14 -26.90 -17.44 -5.53
CA ALA A 14 -26.83 -16.20 -4.79
C ALA A 14 -25.41 -15.66 -4.96
N PHE A 15 -25.23 -14.70 -5.86
CA PHE A 15 -24.01 -13.90 -5.91
C PHE A 15 -24.01 -13.04 -4.65
N THR A 16 -23.24 -13.45 -3.64
CA THR A 16 -22.87 -12.53 -2.58
C THR A 16 -21.93 -11.51 -3.22
N GLU A 17 -22.38 -10.27 -3.36
CA GLU A 17 -21.49 -9.16 -3.68
C GLU A 17 -20.47 -9.06 -2.53
N VAL A 18 -19.23 -9.48 -2.80
CA VAL A 18 -18.11 -9.17 -1.92
C VAL A 18 -17.90 -7.66 -2.05
N HIS A 19 -18.54 -6.89 -1.18
CA HIS A 19 -18.18 -5.50 -0.97
C HIS A 19 -16.80 -5.48 -0.31
N GLY A 20 -15.75 -5.41 -1.13
CA GLY A 20 -14.45 -4.98 -0.66
C GLY A 20 -14.60 -3.58 -0.10
N GLU A 21 -14.19 -3.39 1.15
CA GLU A 21 -14.16 -2.09 1.81
C GLU A 21 -13.42 -1.08 0.90
N PRO A 22 -13.94 0.14 0.68
CA PRO A 22 -13.29 1.10 -0.20
C PRO A 22 -11.85 1.31 0.26
N GLN A 23 -10.89 0.86 -0.54
CA GLN A 23 -9.49 1.12 -0.27
C GLN A 23 -9.28 2.62 -0.51
N VAL A 24 -9.32 3.40 0.55
CA VAL A 24 -9.09 4.85 0.49
C VAL A 24 -7.73 5.08 -0.15
N ASP A 25 -7.72 5.73 -1.32
CA ASP A 25 -6.49 6.12 -1.99
C ASP A 25 -5.77 7.15 -1.11
N ALA A 26 -4.74 6.70 -0.39
CA ALA A 26 -3.98 7.52 0.51
C ALA A 26 -3.25 8.68 -0.23
N ALA A 27 -2.94 8.52 -1.52
CA ALA A 27 -2.37 9.60 -2.33
C ALA A 27 -3.42 10.67 -2.66
N ALA A 28 -4.67 10.30 -2.96
CA ALA A 28 -5.75 11.26 -3.14
C ALA A 28 -6.10 11.96 -1.81
N ALA A 29 -6.26 11.19 -0.73
CA ALA A 29 -6.64 11.71 0.57
C ALA A 29 -5.63 12.73 1.14
N VAL A 30 -4.33 12.57 0.86
CA VAL A 30 -3.31 13.53 1.35
C VAL A 30 -3.32 14.85 0.57
N LEU A 31 -3.77 14.85 -0.69
CA LEU A 31 -3.96 16.07 -1.46
C LEU A 31 -5.11 16.88 -0.83
N GLU A 32 -6.24 16.26 -0.55
CA GLU A 32 -7.39 16.90 0.10
C GLU A 32 -7.01 17.47 1.49
N GLN A 33 -6.30 16.68 2.31
CA GLN A 33 -5.84 17.10 3.64
C GLN A 33 -4.87 18.30 3.64
N CYS A 34 -4.31 18.65 2.49
CA CYS A 34 -3.39 19.78 2.36
C CYS A 34 -4.01 20.93 1.53
N ASP A 35 -5.22 20.80 0.98
CA ASP A 35 -5.80 21.77 0.02
C ASP A 35 -6.12 23.15 0.64
N GLU A 36 -6.15 23.26 1.97
CA GLU A 36 -6.39 24.53 2.69
C GLU A 36 -5.23 25.56 2.58
N PHE A 37 -4.10 25.18 1.98
CA PHE A 37 -2.89 26.01 1.96
C PHE A 37 -2.64 26.70 0.61
N SER A 38 -1.94 27.85 0.64
CA SER A 38 -1.31 28.43 -0.56
C SER A 38 -0.40 27.40 -1.24
N GLN A 39 -0.05 27.57 -2.53
CA GLN A 39 0.78 26.58 -3.24
C GLN A 39 2.07 26.18 -2.48
N ALA A 40 2.76 27.16 -1.87
CA ALA A 40 3.95 26.91 -1.06
C ALA A 40 3.62 26.12 0.23
N GLY A 41 2.53 26.48 0.92
CA GLY A 41 2.05 25.77 2.10
C GLY A 41 1.52 24.37 1.77
N PHE A 42 0.95 24.17 0.57
CA PHE A 42 0.49 22.88 0.06
C PHE A 42 1.68 21.92 -0.09
N ARG A 43 2.74 22.39 -0.75
CA ARG A 43 3.99 21.63 -0.88
C ARG A 43 4.60 21.32 0.49
N GLU A 44 4.67 22.28 1.39
CA GLU A 44 5.23 22.07 2.73
C GLU A 44 4.42 21.03 3.54
N CYS A 45 3.08 21.11 3.45
CA CYS A 45 2.18 20.13 4.05
C CYS A 45 2.46 18.72 3.54
N LEU A 46 2.55 18.54 2.22
CA LEU A 46 2.87 17.25 1.60
C LEU A 46 4.26 16.74 2.02
N GLN A 47 5.28 17.61 2.04
CA GLN A 47 6.62 17.23 2.49
C GLN A 47 6.62 16.76 3.96
N ARG A 48 5.87 17.42 4.84
CA ARG A 48 5.69 17.01 6.24
C ARG A 48 4.97 15.65 6.33
N LYS A 49 3.90 15.45 5.57
CA LYS A 49 3.17 14.17 5.49
C LYS A 49 4.08 13.03 5.01
N VAL A 50 4.90 13.27 3.98
CA VAL A 50 5.91 12.31 3.49
C VAL A 50 6.92 11.97 4.60
N ARG A 51 7.52 12.96 5.27
CA ARG A 51 8.46 12.70 6.38
C ARG A 51 7.84 11.86 7.49
N ASN A 52 6.58 12.14 7.83
CA ASN A 52 5.86 11.37 8.84
C ASN A 52 5.55 9.94 8.37
N SER A 53 5.13 9.77 7.11
CA SER A 53 4.88 8.43 6.52
C SER A 53 6.15 7.56 6.50
N LEU A 54 7.32 8.16 6.24
CA LEU A 54 8.61 7.44 6.29
C LEU A 54 8.93 6.95 7.71
N LYS A 55 8.67 7.78 8.73
CA LYS A 55 8.83 7.38 10.15
C LYS A 55 7.86 6.26 10.51
N SER A 56 6.60 6.35 10.08
CA SER A 56 5.59 5.31 10.32
C SER A 56 5.96 3.99 9.65
N LEU A 57 6.43 4.04 8.40
CA LEU A 57 6.91 2.87 7.66
C LEU A 57 8.11 2.23 8.36
N ALA A 58 9.12 3.02 8.76
CA ALA A 58 10.28 2.49 9.49
C ALA A 58 9.88 1.78 10.79
N ARG A 59 8.91 2.34 11.53
CA ARG A 59 8.36 1.69 12.74
C ARG A 59 7.61 0.41 12.41
N ALA A 60 6.87 0.36 11.31
CA ALA A 60 6.17 -0.85 10.86
C ALA A 60 7.15 -1.96 10.43
N GLU A 61 8.22 -1.60 9.72
CA GLU A 61 9.29 -2.55 9.37
C GLU A 61 9.99 -3.11 10.62
N ALA A 62 10.27 -2.26 11.61
CA ALA A 62 10.87 -2.69 12.88
C ALA A 62 9.94 -3.64 13.65
N ARG A 63 8.64 -3.31 13.72
CA ARG A 63 7.64 -4.20 14.34
C ARG A 63 7.54 -5.54 13.61
N ALA A 64 7.51 -5.52 12.29
CA ALA A 64 7.48 -6.76 11.51
C ALA A 64 8.73 -7.62 11.75
N ALA A 65 9.91 -7.01 11.91
CA ALA A 65 11.12 -7.73 12.26
C ALA A 65 11.03 -8.38 13.66
N ILE A 66 10.49 -7.65 14.65
CA ILE A 66 10.26 -8.17 16.01
C ILE A 66 9.24 -9.32 15.98
N SER A 67 8.14 -9.19 15.23
CA SER A 67 7.16 -10.27 15.08
C SER A 67 7.77 -11.52 14.45
N VAL A 68 8.64 -11.36 13.45
CA VAL A 68 9.39 -12.49 12.87
C VAL A 68 10.36 -13.11 13.88
N GLU A 69 10.99 -12.31 14.75
CA GLU A 69 11.91 -12.79 15.78
C GLU A 69 11.24 -13.55 16.91
N ARG A 70 10.00 -13.22 17.23
CA ARG A 70 9.20 -13.88 18.26
C ARG A 70 8.26 -14.94 17.71
N TRP A 71 8.32 -15.20 16.41
CA TRP A 71 7.46 -16.19 15.78
C TRP A 71 7.76 -17.56 16.38
N ASP A 72 6.74 -18.21 16.97
CA ASP A 72 6.81 -19.57 17.53
C ASP A 72 6.97 -20.59 16.40
N GLU A 73 8.20 -20.73 15.93
CA GLU A 73 8.58 -21.55 14.79
C GLU A 73 10.09 -21.88 14.80
N ASP A 74 10.51 -22.94 14.11
CA ASP A 74 11.93 -23.31 14.05
C ASP A 74 12.82 -22.17 13.51
N GLU A 75 14.03 -22.06 14.07
CA GLU A 75 14.99 -20.99 13.74
C GLU A 75 15.28 -20.85 12.25
N GLN A 76 15.27 -21.96 11.49
CA GLN A 76 15.48 -21.94 10.04
C GLN A 76 14.40 -21.15 9.28
N TYR A 77 13.15 -21.18 9.74
CA TYR A 77 12.04 -20.45 9.13
C TYR A 77 12.07 -18.99 9.54
N ILE A 78 12.37 -18.69 10.81
CA ILE A 78 12.63 -17.33 11.31
C ILE A 78 13.74 -16.67 10.48
N ALA A 79 14.88 -17.35 10.31
CA ALA A 79 16.02 -16.84 9.54
C ALA A 79 15.65 -16.54 8.08
N ARG A 80 14.88 -17.45 7.45
CA ARG A 80 14.37 -17.28 6.09
C ARG A 80 13.42 -16.08 5.99
N ALA A 81 12.46 -15.96 6.89
CA ALA A 81 11.50 -14.85 6.93
C ALA A 81 12.22 -13.51 7.12
N ARG A 82 13.19 -13.44 8.03
CA ARG A 82 14.01 -12.23 8.28
C ARG A 82 14.78 -11.81 7.02
N SER A 83 15.36 -12.75 6.30
CA SER A 83 16.04 -12.49 5.02
C SER A 83 15.07 -11.94 3.97
N ARG A 84 13.87 -12.54 3.85
CA ARG A 84 12.84 -12.12 2.90
C ARG A 84 12.26 -10.74 3.23
N LEU A 85 12.08 -10.41 4.51
CA LEU A 85 11.66 -9.09 4.95
C LEU A 85 12.68 -8.01 4.51
N ARG A 86 13.98 -8.25 4.73
CA ARG A 86 15.05 -7.33 4.28
C ARG A 86 15.07 -7.16 2.76
N ALA A 87 14.98 -8.26 2.01
CA ALA A 87 14.93 -8.21 0.56
C ALA A 87 13.69 -7.45 0.06
N SER A 88 12.53 -7.69 0.65
CA SER A 88 11.27 -7.03 0.32
C SER A 88 11.32 -5.53 0.61
N LYS A 89 11.92 -5.11 1.74
CA LYS A 89 12.17 -3.69 2.05
C LYS A 89 12.99 -3.01 0.95
N ASN A 90 14.10 -3.62 0.54
CA ASN A 90 14.96 -3.04 -0.50
C ASN A 90 14.26 -2.95 -1.86
N ALA A 91 13.47 -3.97 -2.22
CA ALA A 91 12.68 -3.96 -3.44
C ALA A 91 11.58 -2.88 -3.40
N PHE A 92 10.95 -2.68 -2.24
CA PHE A 92 9.88 -1.69 -2.07
C PHE A 92 10.39 -0.25 -2.31
N VAL A 93 11.58 0.10 -1.83
CA VAL A 93 12.17 1.43 -2.09
C VAL A 93 12.32 1.68 -3.59
N LYS A 94 12.88 0.70 -4.32
CA LYS A 94 13.04 0.78 -5.78
C LYS A 94 11.70 0.89 -6.50
N TYR A 95 10.73 0.08 -6.10
CA TYR A 95 9.37 0.12 -6.64
C TYR A 95 8.73 1.50 -6.42
N ARG A 96 8.79 2.03 -5.20
CA ARG A 96 8.20 3.33 -4.87
C ARG A 96 8.81 4.44 -5.71
N ASP A 97 10.13 4.46 -5.85
CA ASP A 97 10.82 5.50 -6.60
C ASP A 97 10.47 5.41 -8.10
N ALA A 98 10.45 4.20 -8.67
CA ALA A 98 10.04 3.98 -10.06
C ALA A 98 8.56 4.32 -10.32
N GLN A 99 7.67 3.90 -9.43
CA GLN A 99 6.24 4.15 -9.54
C GLN A 99 5.92 5.65 -9.46
N CYS A 100 6.56 6.37 -8.54
CA CYS A 100 6.35 7.80 -8.42
C CYS A 100 7.02 8.59 -9.55
N ALA A 101 8.14 8.12 -10.11
CA ALA A 101 8.71 8.69 -11.32
C ALA A 101 7.75 8.53 -12.52
N PHE A 102 7.14 7.35 -12.67
CA PHE A 102 6.09 7.12 -13.67
C PHE A 102 4.90 8.07 -13.46
N ALA A 103 4.39 8.21 -12.24
CA ALA A 103 3.29 9.15 -11.96
C ALA A 103 3.63 10.61 -12.33
N THR A 104 4.86 11.04 -12.07
CA THR A 104 5.38 12.37 -12.46
C THR A 104 5.52 12.51 -13.98
N SER A 105 5.78 11.43 -14.72
CA SER A 105 5.86 11.47 -16.19
C SER A 105 4.51 11.73 -16.89
N LEU A 106 3.39 11.52 -16.19
CA LEU A 106 2.03 11.70 -16.72
C LEU A 106 1.59 13.17 -16.76
N GLY A 107 2.45 14.07 -17.23
CA GLY A 107 2.16 15.50 -17.33
C GLY A 107 3.14 16.27 -18.21
N GLY A 108 2.68 17.40 -18.75
CA GLY A 108 3.50 18.25 -19.62
C GLY A 108 4.55 19.08 -18.85
N GLY A 109 5.57 19.58 -19.54
CA GLY A 109 6.68 20.33 -18.92
C GLY A 109 6.28 21.65 -18.24
N ALA A 110 5.13 22.24 -18.59
CA ALA A 110 4.66 23.50 -18.01
C ALA A 110 4.07 23.38 -16.59
N ILE A 111 3.84 22.16 -16.08
CA ILE A 111 3.15 21.92 -14.80
C ILE A 111 4.07 21.43 -13.67
N GLY A 112 5.35 21.83 -13.67
CA GLY A 112 6.38 21.33 -12.77
C GLY A 112 6.01 21.32 -11.27
N ALA A 113 5.34 22.37 -10.76
CA ALA A 113 4.90 22.41 -9.36
C ALA A 113 3.85 21.33 -9.04
N ALA A 114 2.88 21.13 -9.92
CA ALA A 114 1.86 20.09 -9.78
C ALA A 114 2.47 18.68 -9.88
N LEU A 115 3.49 18.51 -10.73
CA LEU A 115 4.24 17.26 -10.85
C LEU A 115 5.00 16.89 -9.56
N GLU A 116 5.57 17.88 -8.87
CA GLU A 116 6.20 17.66 -7.56
C GLU A 116 5.17 17.32 -6.48
N MET A 117 4.02 18.00 -6.45
CA MET A 117 2.92 17.67 -5.53
C MET A 117 2.42 16.24 -5.74
N ARG A 118 2.24 15.82 -7.01
CA ARG A 118 1.88 14.44 -7.37
C ARG A 118 2.92 13.44 -6.89
N ARG A 119 4.21 13.74 -7.08
CA ARG A 119 5.31 12.88 -6.61
C ARG A 119 5.26 12.69 -5.09
N LEU A 120 5.05 13.77 -4.34
CA LEU A 120 4.96 13.73 -2.87
C LEU A 120 3.74 12.91 -2.41
N ALA A 121 2.57 13.12 -3.03
CA ALA A 121 1.36 12.36 -2.75
C ALA A 121 1.54 10.85 -3.03
N CYS A 122 2.16 10.50 -4.16
CA CYS A 122 2.50 9.10 -4.49
C CYS A 122 3.40 8.46 -3.43
N VAL A 123 4.48 9.15 -3.02
CA VAL A 123 5.41 8.64 -1.99
C VAL A 123 4.66 8.42 -0.67
N TYR A 124 3.81 9.37 -0.27
CA TYR A 124 2.99 9.23 0.93
C TYR A 124 2.04 8.03 0.86
N GLY A 125 1.33 7.87 -0.26
CA GLY A 125 0.38 6.79 -0.49
C GLY A 125 1.05 5.43 -0.36
N LEU A 126 2.12 5.20 -1.11
CA LEU A 126 2.84 3.92 -1.08
C LEU A 126 3.46 3.61 0.29
N ASN A 127 4.01 4.61 1.00
CA ASN A 127 4.52 4.40 2.36
C ASN A 127 3.40 3.99 3.33
N THR A 128 2.20 4.56 3.17
CA THR A 128 1.02 4.29 4.00
C THR A 128 0.47 2.90 3.72
N GLU A 129 0.30 2.53 2.46
CA GLU A 129 -0.13 1.20 2.06
C GLU A 129 0.81 0.10 2.55
N ARG A 130 2.13 0.31 2.39
CA ARG A 130 3.13 -0.64 2.87
C ARG A 130 3.11 -0.78 4.39
N THR A 131 2.87 0.31 5.12
CA THR A 131 2.70 0.29 6.57
C THR A 131 1.54 -0.61 6.99
N VAL A 132 0.38 -0.47 6.33
CA VAL A 132 -0.80 -1.30 6.59
C VAL A 132 -0.55 -2.75 6.22
N ALA A 133 0.05 -3.00 5.06
CA ALA A 133 0.37 -4.35 4.60
C ALA A 133 1.30 -5.09 5.57
N LEU A 134 2.37 -4.44 6.05
CA LEU A 134 3.27 -5.03 7.04
C LEU A 134 2.53 -5.38 8.33
N LYS A 135 1.70 -4.46 8.85
CA LYS A 135 0.89 -4.72 10.04
C LYS A 135 0.00 -5.94 9.84
N ARG A 136 -0.77 -5.99 8.74
CA ARG A 136 -1.69 -7.08 8.42
C ARG A 136 -0.98 -8.43 8.34
N LEU A 137 0.19 -8.48 7.71
CA LEU A 137 0.97 -9.71 7.56
C LEU A 137 1.48 -10.26 8.90
N THR A 138 1.72 -9.38 9.87
CA THR A 138 2.29 -9.77 11.18
C THR A 138 1.27 -9.87 12.30
N GLU A 139 0.06 -9.37 12.09
CA GLU A 139 -1.02 -9.32 13.08
C GLU A 139 -1.47 -10.70 13.56
N THR A 140 -1.44 -11.69 12.67
CA THR A 140 -1.95 -13.04 12.95
C THR A 140 -0.83 -14.06 13.18
N MET A 141 0.42 -13.61 13.35
CA MET A 141 1.54 -14.52 13.60
C MET A 141 1.44 -15.07 15.04
N PRO A 142 1.61 -16.39 15.24
CA PRO A 142 1.73 -16.96 16.59
C PRO A 142 3.08 -16.53 17.18
N LEU A 143 3.08 -15.95 18.37
CA LEU A 143 4.28 -15.41 19.01
C LEU A 143 4.55 -16.12 20.34
N GLU A 144 5.82 -16.36 20.66
CA GLU A 144 6.32 -16.79 21.97
C GLU A 144 6.34 -15.66 23.02
#